data_AF-A0A7S3GYE5-F1
#
_entry.id   AF-A0A7S3GYE5-F1
#
_cell.length_a   1.000
_cell.length_b   1.000
_cell.length_c   1.000
_cell.angle_alpha   90.00
_cell.angle_beta   90.00
_cell.angle_gamma   90.00
#
_symmetry.space_group_name_H-M   'P 1'
#
loop_
_entity.id
_entity.type
_entity.pdbx_description
1 polymer ?
#
loop_
_entity_poly.entity_id
_entity_poly.type
_entity_poly.pdbx_seq_one_letter_code
_entity_poly.pdbx_strand_id
1 'polypeptide(L)'
;GIGYPPDLGEAAEGVIMESYAKLQQSVKRGAIGSLRAFVERLAKVPLLCHPGETYEYGFSMDVLARVVEVIMGKDIEVCLQERVFGPLGMTSTMWAVDRSDLHRLAACYAGPGTWGNLYGHLKKEVPITSRKGMCRIDGADAEHS
;
A
#
# COMPACT_ATOMS: atom_id res chain seq x y z
N GLY A 1 -13.79 14.61 0.81
CA GLY A 1 -12.99 13.57 0.16
C GLY A 1 -11.72 13.32 0.93
N ILE A 2 -11.37 12.04 1.11
CA ILE A 2 -10.06 11.60 1.59
C ILE A 2 -9.42 10.93 0.36
N GLY A 3 -8.44 11.57 -0.25
CA GLY A 3 -7.86 11.11 -1.52
C GLY A 3 -6.48 10.48 -1.35
N TYR A 4 -5.99 9.86 -2.42
CA TYR A 4 -4.58 9.55 -2.56
C TYR A 4 -3.80 10.79 -3.01
N PRO A 5 -2.52 10.94 -2.60
CA PRO A 5 -1.64 11.85 -3.33
C PRO A 5 -1.40 11.30 -4.75
N PRO A 6 -0.94 12.15 -5.68
CA PRO A 6 -0.46 11.67 -6.98
C PRO A 6 0.60 10.58 -6.81
N ASP A 7 0.57 9.57 -7.67
CA ASP A 7 1.53 8.47 -7.69
C ASP A 7 2.26 8.44 -9.04
N LEU A 8 3.22 7.52 -9.22
CA LEU A 8 3.92 7.30 -10.49
C LEU A 8 4.68 8.54 -11.03
N GLY A 9 5.21 9.38 -10.14
CA GLY A 9 6.11 10.49 -10.49
C GLY A 9 5.41 11.81 -10.80
N GLU A 10 4.09 11.88 -10.62
CA GLU A 10 3.34 13.12 -10.69
C GLU A 10 3.61 14.02 -9.48
N ALA A 11 3.62 15.34 -9.70
CA ALA A 11 3.84 16.31 -8.64
C ALA A 11 2.56 16.53 -7.82
N ALA A 12 2.70 16.54 -6.49
CA ALA A 12 1.63 16.96 -5.60
C ALA A 12 1.51 18.49 -5.62
N GLU A 13 0.52 19.02 -6.33
CA GLU A 13 0.29 20.45 -6.43
C GLU A 13 -0.65 20.94 -5.32
N GLY A 14 -0.21 21.98 -4.60
CA GLY A 14 -1.00 22.64 -3.56
C GLY A 14 -0.87 22.00 -2.17
N VAL A 15 -1.09 22.83 -1.16
CA VAL A 15 -0.82 22.51 0.26
C VAL A 15 -1.55 21.24 0.73
N ILE A 16 -2.77 21.01 0.25
CA ILE A 16 -3.56 19.84 0.63
C ILE A 16 -2.91 18.57 0.07
N MET A 17 -2.65 18.50 -1.24
CA MET A 17 -2.02 17.32 -1.86
C MET A 17 -0.61 17.06 -1.34
N GLU A 18 0.17 18.11 -1.09
CA GLU A 18 1.48 17.97 -0.43
C GLU A 18 1.37 17.32 0.96
N SER A 19 0.29 17.59 1.70
CA SER A 19 0.06 16.99 3.01
C SER A 19 -0.24 15.49 2.90
N TYR A 20 -1.04 15.08 1.91
CA TYR A 20 -1.26 13.66 1.60
C TYR A 20 0.04 12.97 1.15
N ALA A 21 0.86 13.62 0.32
CA ALA A 21 2.13 13.08 -0.14
C ALA A 21 3.13 12.87 1.02
N LYS A 22 3.23 13.83 1.95
CA LYS A 22 4.05 13.72 3.16
C LYS A 22 3.60 12.56 4.07
N LEU A 23 2.28 12.36 4.21
CA LEU A 23 1.74 11.23 4.95
C LEU A 23 2.13 9.90 4.29
N GLN A 24 1.90 9.75 2.98
CA GLN A 24 2.26 8.54 2.23
C GLN A 24 3.76 8.25 2.32
N GLN A 25 4.61 9.28 2.19
CA GLN A 25 6.06 9.13 2.32
C GLN A 25 6.48 8.67 3.73
N SER A 26 5.77 9.11 4.77
CA SER A 26 6.02 8.65 6.15
C SER A 26 5.70 7.16 6.32
N VAL A 27 4.64 6.66 5.68
CA VAL A 27 4.33 5.23 5.62
C VAL A 27 5.42 4.47 4.85
N LYS A 28 5.77 4.92 3.64
CA LYS A 28 6.81 4.30 2.80
C LYS A 28 8.17 4.17 3.51
N ARG A 29 8.50 5.11 4.40
CA ARG A 29 9.74 5.09 5.21
C ARG A 29 9.65 4.25 6.49
N GLY A 30 8.51 3.62 6.76
CA GLY A 30 8.29 2.83 7.98
C GLY A 30 8.10 3.66 9.25
N ALA A 31 7.91 4.98 9.14
CA ALA A 31 7.69 5.86 10.31
C ALA A 31 6.27 5.76 10.90
N ILE A 32 5.40 4.97 10.25
CA ILE A 32 4.03 4.64 10.66
C ILE A 32 3.91 3.13 10.52
N GLY A 33 3.81 2.43 11.64
CA GLY A 33 3.82 0.96 11.69
C GLY A 33 2.45 0.32 11.95
N SER A 34 1.37 1.08 12.05
CA SER A 34 0.04 0.54 12.32
C SER A 34 -1.07 1.37 11.68
N LEU A 35 -2.21 0.71 11.41
CA LEU A 35 -3.40 1.36 10.86
C LEU A 35 -3.92 2.47 11.79
N ARG A 36 -3.87 2.25 13.11
CA ARG A 36 -4.19 3.27 14.11
C ARG A 36 -3.34 4.53 13.93
N ALA A 37 -2.02 4.38 13.94
CA ALA A 37 -1.10 5.52 13.82
C ALA A 37 -1.25 6.23 12.47
N PHE A 38 -1.57 5.47 11.42
CA PHE A 38 -1.88 6.02 10.11
C PHE A 38 -3.12 6.92 10.15
N VAL A 39 -4.25 6.39 10.62
CA VAL A 39 -5.53 7.13 10.66
C VAL A 39 -5.46 8.33 11.61
N GLU A 40 -4.74 8.24 12.73
CA GLU A 40 -4.51 9.37 13.64
C GLU A 40 -3.73 10.52 12.99
N ARG A 41 -2.79 10.21 12.10
CA ARG A 41 -2.07 11.24 11.32
C ARG A 41 -2.93 11.76 10.17
N LEU A 42 -3.66 10.87 9.49
CA LEU A 42 -4.58 11.23 8.42
C LEU A 42 -5.67 12.19 8.90
N ALA A 43 -6.18 12.01 10.12
CA ALA A 43 -7.18 12.90 10.72
C ALA A 43 -6.73 14.36 10.87
N LYS A 44 -5.42 14.64 10.76
CA LYS A 44 -4.83 15.98 10.79
C LYS A 44 -4.64 16.59 9.39
N VAL A 45 -4.88 15.81 8.33
CA VAL A 45 -4.78 16.26 6.94
C VAL A 45 -6.13 16.86 6.51
N PRO A 46 -6.16 18.03 5.85
CA PRO A 46 -7.41 18.61 5.35
C PRO A 46 -8.11 17.69 4.34
N LEU A 47 -9.44 17.71 4.36
CA LEU A 47 -10.25 17.05 3.33
C LEU A 47 -10.09 17.76 1.98
N LEU A 48 -10.15 17.00 0.90
CA LEU A 48 -10.12 17.54 -0.47
C LEU A 48 -11.42 18.24 -0.89
N CYS A 49 -12.53 17.81 -0.31
CA CYS A 49 -13.88 18.31 -0.57
C CYS A 49 -14.79 17.99 0.63
N HIS A 50 -15.96 18.60 0.75
CA HIS A 50 -16.84 18.29 1.86
C HIS A 50 -17.41 16.87 1.76
N PRO A 51 -17.72 16.22 2.90
CA PRO A 51 -18.35 14.90 2.91
C PRO A 51 -19.66 14.88 2.12
N GLY A 52 -19.82 13.91 1.23
CA GLY A 52 -21.05 13.71 0.45
C GLY A 52 -21.16 14.53 -0.84
N GLU A 53 -20.26 15.50 -1.08
CA GLU A 53 -20.32 16.33 -2.29
C GLU A 53 -19.68 15.68 -3.51
N THR A 54 -18.64 14.86 -3.31
CA THR A 54 -17.88 14.24 -4.40
C THR A 54 -17.38 12.86 -3.98
N TYR A 55 -17.31 11.96 -4.95
CA TYR A 55 -16.65 10.68 -4.80
C TYR A 55 -15.17 10.80 -5.17
N GLU A 56 -14.31 10.45 -4.22
CA GLU A 56 -12.85 10.45 -4.40
C GLU A 56 -12.29 9.10 -3.98
N TYR A 57 -11.48 8.49 -4.85
CA TYR A 57 -10.74 7.28 -4.51
C TYR A 57 -9.56 7.65 -3.59
N GLY A 58 -9.41 6.95 -2.48
CA GLY A 58 -8.43 7.32 -1.46
C GLY A 58 -8.47 6.47 -0.21
N PHE A 59 -7.89 6.99 0.87
CA PHE A 59 -7.72 6.30 2.16
C PHE A 59 -9.03 6.10 2.95
N SER A 60 -10.20 6.26 2.33
CA SER A 60 -11.49 6.05 2.99
C SER A 60 -11.67 4.60 3.45
N MET A 61 -11.12 3.62 2.73
CA MET A 61 -11.14 2.22 3.12
C MET A 61 -10.25 1.92 4.33
N ASP A 62 -9.09 2.59 4.46
CA ASP A 62 -8.24 2.47 5.66
C ASP A 62 -8.96 3.04 6.91
N VAL A 63 -9.67 4.16 6.75
CA VAL A 63 -10.50 4.73 7.82
C VAL A 63 -11.63 3.76 8.19
N LEU A 64 -12.30 3.14 7.22
CA LEU A 64 -13.33 2.14 7.48
C LEU A 64 -12.76 0.93 8.22
N ALA A 65 -11.61 0.41 7.80
CA ALA A 65 -10.93 -0.69 8.49
C ALA A 65 -10.62 -0.31 9.95
N ARG A 66 -10.16 0.93 10.20
CA ARG A 66 -9.91 1.40 11.57
C ARG A 66 -11.20 1.52 12.39
N VAL A 67 -12.31 1.95 11.80
CA VAL A 67 -13.62 1.97 12.46
C VAL A 67 -14.04 0.55 12.88
N VAL A 68 -13.84 -0.43 12.00
CA VAL A 68 -14.10 -1.85 12.32
C VAL A 68 -13.25 -2.30 13.51
N GLU A 69 -11.95 -2.00 13.51
CA GLU A 69 -11.07 -2.34 14.64
C GLU A 69 -11.52 -1.72 15.97
N VAL A 70 -11.99 -0.46 15.96
CA VAL A 70 -12.52 0.21 17.16
C VAL A 70 -13.74 -0.52 17.70
N ILE A 71 -14.70 -0.84 16.83
CA ILE A 71 -15.97 -1.50 17.20
C ILE A 71 -15.70 -2.92 17.70
N MET A 72 -14.78 -3.63 17.05
CA MET A 72 -14.46 -5.03 17.33
C MET A 72 -13.48 -5.21 18.50
N GLY A 73 -12.73 -4.17 18.86
CA GLY A 73 -11.69 -4.24 19.90
C GLY A 73 -10.49 -5.11 19.52
N LYS A 74 -10.28 -5.37 18.23
CA LYS A 74 -9.24 -6.25 17.68
C LYS A 74 -8.67 -5.63 16.41
N ASP A 75 -7.48 -6.07 16.01
CA ASP A 75 -6.86 -5.64 14.75
C ASP A 75 -7.67 -6.15 13.53
N ILE A 76 -7.60 -5.43 12.41
CA ILE A 76 -8.42 -5.70 11.23
C ILE A 76 -8.15 -7.10 10.66
N GLU A 77 -6.90 -7.54 10.74
CA GLU A 77 -6.47 -8.88 10.31
C GLU A 77 -7.22 -9.97 11.07
N VAL A 78 -7.32 -9.84 12.40
CA VAL A 78 -8.07 -10.79 13.24
C VAL A 78 -9.55 -10.74 12.90
N CYS A 79 -10.09 -9.55 12.67
CA CYS A 79 -11.51 -9.38 12.31
C CYS A 79 -11.85 -10.09 10.99
N LEU A 80 -11.02 -9.92 9.95
CA LEU A 80 -11.23 -10.59 8.66
C LEU A 80 -11.00 -12.10 8.78
N GLN A 81 -10.01 -12.54 9.56
CA GLN A 81 -9.76 -13.96 9.78
C GLN A 81 -10.96 -14.66 10.43
N GLU A 82 -11.50 -14.09 11.52
CA GLU A 82 -12.62 -14.66 12.26
C GLU A 82 -13.94 -14.62 11.48
N ARG A 83 -14.18 -13.56 10.70
CA ARG A 83 -15.49 -13.30 10.09
C ARG A 83 -15.60 -13.63 8.61
N VAL A 84 -14.48 -13.72 7.88
CA VAL A 84 -14.49 -13.90 6.42
C VAL A 84 -13.56 -15.04 6.02
N PHE A 85 -12.26 -14.93 6.27
CA PHE A 85 -11.28 -15.87 5.71
C PHE A 85 -11.42 -17.27 6.31
N GLY A 86 -11.57 -17.38 7.64
CA GLY A 86 -11.79 -18.66 8.32
C GLY A 86 -13.05 -19.38 7.85
N PRO A 87 -14.24 -18.75 7.92
CA PRO A 87 -15.49 -19.36 7.46
C PRO A 87 -15.51 -19.76 5.98
N LEU A 88 -14.76 -19.07 5.13
CA LEU A 88 -14.64 -19.37 3.70
C LEU A 88 -13.45 -20.29 3.36
N GLY A 89 -12.65 -20.72 4.33
CA GLY A 89 -11.49 -21.58 4.11
C GLY A 89 -10.34 -20.92 3.36
N MET A 90 -10.22 -19.59 3.42
CA MET A 90 -9.22 -18.80 2.70
C MET A 90 -7.86 -18.79 3.44
N THR A 91 -7.16 -19.93 3.44
CA THR A 91 -5.88 -20.11 4.18
C THR A 91 -4.65 -19.47 3.52
N SER A 92 -4.79 -18.88 2.33
CA SER A 92 -3.70 -18.22 1.59
C SER A 92 -3.97 -16.73 1.35
N THR A 93 -4.76 -16.09 2.22
CA THR A 93 -5.05 -14.65 2.18
C THR A 93 -4.50 -13.98 3.44
N MET A 94 -3.50 -13.11 3.29
CA MET A 94 -2.72 -12.58 4.41
C MET A 94 -2.03 -11.26 4.03
N TRP A 95 -1.58 -10.49 5.02
CA TRP A 95 -0.82 -9.24 4.81
C TRP A 95 0.68 -9.47 4.58
N ALA A 96 1.23 -10.55 5.13
CA ALA A 96 2.62 -10.93 4.99
C ALA A 96 2.71 -12.43 4.68
N VAL A 97 3.55 -12.78 3.70
CA VAL A 97 3.75 -14.17 3.28
C VAL A 97 4.88 -14.79 4.08
N ASP A 98 4.64 -15.98 4.65
CA ASP A 98 5.66 -16.74 5.35
C ASP A 98 6.79 -17.19 4.42
N ARG A 99 8.00 -17.30 4.96
CA ARG A 99 9.20 -17.71 4.19
C ARG A 99 9.01 -19.04 3.46
N SER A 100 8.28 -19.97 4.06
CA SER A 100 7.97 -21.28 3.48
C SER A 100 7.09 -21.19 2.22
N ASP A 101 6.25 -20.16 2.12
CA ASP A 101 5.31 -19.96 1.01
C ASP A 101 5.81 -19.00 -0.06
N LEU A 102 7.01 -18.42 0.10
CA LEU A 102 7.58 -17.49 -0.88
C LEU A 102 7.68 -18.07 -2.30
N HIS A 103 7.88 -19.39 -2.41
CA HIS A 103 7.92 -20.08 -3.70
C HIS A 103 6.58 -20.03 -4.48
N ARG A 104 5.47 -19.75 -3.79
CA ARG A 104 4.11 -19.60 -4.37
C ARG A 104 3.77 -18.14 -4.68
N LEU A 105 4.56 -17.19 -4.20
CA LEU A 105 4.33 -15.77 -4.44
C LEU A 105 4.68 -15.43 -5.88
N ALA A 106 3.68 -14.96 -6.64
CA ALA A 106 3.90 -14.57 -8.03
C ALA A 106 4.85 -13.37 -8.11
N ALA A 107 5.77 -13.42 -9.09
CA ALA A 107 6.64 -12.29 -9.39
C ALA A 107 5.82 -11.09 -9.88
N CYS A 108 6.10 -9.91 -9.32
CA CYS A 108 5.55 -8.65 -9.82
C CYS A 108 6.50 -8.05 -10.86
N TYR A 109 5.95 -7.40 -11.88
CA TYR A 109 6.70 -6.82 -12.99
C TYR A 109 6.25 -5.40 -13.27
N ALA A 110 7.21 -4.51 -13.57
CA ALA A 110 6.93 -3.12 -13.95
C ALA A 110 7.82 -2.67 -15.11
N GLY A 111 7.35 -1.63 -15.81
CA GLY A 111 8.20 -0.89 -16.75
C GLY A 111 9.26 -0.05 -16.02
N PRO A 112 10.34 0.38 -16.71
CA PRO A 112 11.45 1.09 -16.08
C PRO A 112 11.07 2.37 -15.32
N GLY A 113 10.12 3.16 -15.85
CA GLY A 113 9.63 4.38 -15.17
C GLY A 113 8.90 4.07 -13.87
N THR A 114 7.98 3.10 -13.91
CA THR A 114 7.26 2.63 -12.72
C THR A 114 8.21 2.03 -11.69
N TRP A 115 9.21 1.25 -12.12
CA TRP A 115 10.27 0.73 -11.26
C TRP A 115 11.02 1.84 -10.51
N GLY A 116 11.50 2.84 -11.25
CA GLY A 116 12.19 3.99 -10.68
C GLY A 116 11.33 4.77 -9.68
N ASN A 117 10.03 4.90 -9.93
CA ASN A 117 9.11 5.61 -9.04
C ASN A 117 8.77 4.84 -7.75
N LEU A 118 8.67 3.50 -7.80
CA LEU A 118 8.30 2.69 -6.64
C LEU A 118 9.48 2.39 -5.70
N TYR A 119 10.67 2.11 -6.24
CA TYR A 119 11.83 1.63 -5.46
C TYR A 119 13.03 2.58 -5.50
N GLY A 120 13.00 3.65 -6.30
CA GLY A 120 14.14 4.55 -6.48
C GLY A 120 15.40 3.80 -6.91
N HIS A 121 16.58 4.34 -6.59
CA HIS A 121 17.87 3.69 -6.85
C HIS A 121 18.21 2.55 -5.87
N LEU A 122 17.26 2.07 -5.05
CA LEU A 122 17.56 1.23 -3.88
C LEU A 122 17.92 -0.22 -4.24
N LYS A 123 17.68 -0.71 -5.47
CA LYS A 123 18.07 -2.06 -5.90
C LYS A 123 18.42 -2.12 -7.39
N LYS A 124 19.35 -3.02 -7.75
CA LYS A 124 19.70 -3.33 -9.15
C LYS A 124 18.45 -3.77 -9.90
N GLU A 125 18.21 -3.16 -11.06
CA GLU A 125 17.27 -3.71 -12.04
C GLU A 125 17.75 -5.10 -12.48
N VAL A 126 16.88 -6.09 -12.40
CA VAL A 126 17.12 -7.41 -13.01
C VAL A 126 16.24 -7.51 -14.26
N PRO A 127 16.79 -7.23 -15.46
CA PRO A 127 16.04 -7.34 -16.70
C PRO A 127 15.77 -8.82 -17.01
N ILE A 128 14.51 -9.16 -17.25
CA ILE A 128 14.09 -10.55 -17.58
C ILE A 128 14.40 -10.88 -19.05
N THR A 129 14.52 -9.85 -19.89
CA THR A 129 14.80 -10.02 -21.32
C THR A 129 15.88 -9.04 -21.79
N SER A 130 16.63 -9.44 -22.81
CA SER A 130 17.65 -8.61 -23.47
C SER A 130 17.07 -7.42 -24.26
N ARG A 131 15.74 -7.32 -24.38
CA ARG A 131 15.03 -6.21 -25.03
C ARG A 131 14.24 -5.43 -23.99
N LYS A 132 14.69 -4.20 -23.70
CA LYS A 132 14.02 -3.16 -22.90
C LYS A 132 12.50 -3.35 -22.84
N GLY A 133 11.97 -3.75 -21.69
CA GLY A 133 10.52 -3.82 -21.54
C GLY A 133 10.03 -3.92 -20.10
N MET A 134 10.53 -4.89 -19.35
CA MET A 134 10.00 -5.19 -18.02
C MET A 134 11.11 -5.60 -17.04
N CYS A 135 11.01 -5.09 -15.82
CA CYS A 135 11.88 -5.39 -14.69
C CYS A 135 11.08 -6.18 -13.65
N ARG A 136 11.69 -7.21 -13.04
CA ARG A 136 11.10 -7.95 -11.92
C ARG A 136 11.21 -7.13 -10.63
N ILE A 137 10.16 -7.19 -9.81
CA ILE A 137 9.98 -6.39 -8.59
C ILE A 137 9.93 -7.23 -7.32
N ASP A 138 10.80 -8.23 -7.21
CA ASP A 138 10.77 -9.21 -6.13
C ASP A 138 11.78 -8.92 -5.01
N GLY A 139 12.43 -7.76 -5.00
CA GLY A 139 13.48 -7.49 -4.03
C GLY A 139 14.73 -8.33 -4.32
N ALA A 140 15.52 -8.67 -3.30
CA ALA A 140 16.90 -9.12 -3.49
C ALA A 140 17.06 -10.60 -3.93
N ASP A 141 15.97 -11.33 -4.14
CA ASP A 141 15.98 -12.80 -4.27
C ASP A 141 15.83 -13.31 -5.72
N ALA A 142 15.95 -12.42 -6.71
CA ALA A 142 15.81 -12.75 -8.13
C ALA A 142 16.90 -13.67 -8.71
N GLU A 143 18.00 -13.93 -7.99
CA GLU A 143 19.19 -14.63 -8.55
C GLU A 143 19.14 -16.17 -8.49
N HIS A 144 18.08 -16.79 -7.95
CA HIS A 144 18.05 -18.26 -7.74
C HIS A 144 16.86 -18.99 -8.39
N SER A 145 16.33 -18.50 -9.52
CA SER A 145 15.35 -19.23 -10.35
C SER A 145 16.00 -19.82 -11.59
#